data_AF-N4WX79-F1
#
_entry.id   AF-N4WX79-F1
#
_cell.length_a   1.000
_cell.length_b   1.000
_cell.length_c   1.000
_cell.angle_alpha   90.00
_cell.angle_beta   90.00
_cell.angle_gamma   90.00
#
_symmetry.space_group_name_H-M   'P 1'
#
loop_
_entity.id
_entity.type
_entity.pdbx_description
1 polymer ?
#
loop_
_entity_poly.entity_id
_entity_poly.type
_entity_poly.pdbx_seq_one_letter_code
_entity_poly.pdbx_strand_id
1 'polypeptide(L)' 'MTIKELEDKINDLKADHMRLSGDMEKLVYVGSNPESTEKELAQLESQISELRQQLADAKKS' A
#
# COMPACT_ATOMS: atom_id res chain seq x y z
N MET A 1 15.81 -3.62 -9.72
CA MET A 1 15.58 -4.00 -8.31
C MET A 1 15.80 -5.48 -8.18
N THR A 2 16.39 -5.90 -7.07
CA THR A 2 16.49 -7.30 -6.67
C THR A 2 15.16 -7.77 -6.07
N ILE A 3 14.97 -9.09 -6.00
CA ILE A 3 13.81 -9.72 -5.33
C ILE A 3 13.66 -9.18 -3.89
N LYS A 4 14.77 -9.06 -3.16
CA LYS A 4 14.78 -8.55 -1.79
C LYS A 4 14.31 -7.10 -1.70
N GLU A 5 14.81 -6.22 -2.58
CA GLU A 5 14.36 -4.82 -2.61
C GLU A 5 12.87 -4.69 -2.95
N LEU A 6 12.33 -5.57 -3.79
CA LEU A 6 10.89 -5.60 -4.11
C LEU A 6 10.07 -6.05 -2.89
N GLU A 7 10.52 -7.09 -2.19
CA GLU A 7 9.86 -7.57 -0.97
C GLU A 7 9.91 -6.54 0.16
N ASP A 8 11.04 -5.87 0.34
CA ASP A 8 11.21 -4.80 1.32
C ASP A 8 10.27 -3.63 1.02
N LYS A 9 10.22 -3.14 -0.23
CA LYS A 9 9.26 -2.07 -0.62
C LYS A 9 7.80 -2.48 -0.45
N ILE A 10 7.45 -3.72 -0.77
CA ILE A 10 6.08 -4.22 -0.58
C ILE A 10 5.73 -4.22 0.91
N ASN A 11 6.67 -4.55 1.80
CA ASN A 11 6.43 -4.53 3.24
C ASN A 11 6.29 -3.11 3.78
N ASP A 12 7.11 -2.17 3.30
CA ASP A 12 7.01 -0.76 3.66
C ASP A 12 5.64 -0.18 3.26
N LEU A 13 5.22 -0.39 2.00
CA LEU A 13 3.92 0.10 1.51
C LEU A 13 2.74 -0.54 2.25
N LYS A 14 2.84 -1.81 2.67
CA LYS A 14 1.81 -2.43 3.51
C LYS A 14 1.73 -1.81 4.89
N ALA A 15 2.88 -1.47 5.49
CA ALA A 15 2.91 -0.81 6.79
C ALA A 15 2.26 0.58 6.72
N ASP A 16 2.53 1.32 5.63
CA ASP A 16 1.90 2.61 5.38
C ASP A 16 0.40 2.47 5.11
N HIS A 17 -0.02 1.49 4.31
CA HIS A 17 -1.44 1.19 4.09
C HIS A 17 -2.18 0.87 5.40
N MET A 18 -1.59 0.05 6.26
CA MET A 18 -2.18 -0.30 7.56
C MET A 18 -2.30 0.92 8.48
N ARG A 19 -1.29 1.79 8.52
CA ARG A 19 -1.32 3.03 9.31
C ARG A 19 -2.41 3.97 8.79
N LEU A 20 -2.43 4.20 7.48
CA LEU A 20 -3.35 5.11 6.83
C LEU A 20 -4.81 4.65 6.96
N SER A 21 -5.05 3.33 6.90
CA SER A 21 -6.38 2.74 7.15
C SER A 21 -6.85 2.98 8.59
N GLY A 22 -5.95 2.83 9.58
CA GLY A 22 -6.27 3.13 10.97
C GLY A 22 -6.56 4.62 11.21
N ASP A 23 -5.87 5.52 10.52
CA ASP A 23 -6.15 6.95 10.60
C ASP A 23 -7.44 7.33 9.85
N MET A 24 -7.74 6.67 8.74
CA MET A 24 -9.04 6.80 8.04
C MET A 24 -10.20 6.42 8.96
N GLU A 25 -10.09 5.30 9.69
CA GLU A 25 -11.13 4.85 10.61
C GLU A 25 -11.41 5.90 11.70
N LYS A 26 -10.35 6.53 12.23
CA LYS A 26 -10.48 7.66 13.17
C LYS A 26 -11.15 8.87 12.53
N LEU A 27 -10.78 9.22 11.30
CA LEU A 27 -11.38 10.36 10.57
C LEU A 27 -12.88 10.17 10.37
N VAL A 28 -13.28 8.97 9.96
CA VAL A 28 -14.70 8.58 9.82
C VAL A 28 -15.39 8.65 11.18
N TYR A 29 -14.76 8.15 12.24
CA TYR A 29 -15.31 8.19 13.59
C TYR A 29 -15.59 9.61 14.10
N VAL A 30 -14.70 10.58 13.80
CA VAL A 30 -14.91 12.00 14.17
C VAL A 30 -15.82 12.76 13.21
N GLY A 31 -16.41 12.08 12.21
CA GLY A 31 -17.32 12.69 11.24
C GLY A 31 -16.62 13.55 10.17
N SER A 32 -15.32 13.35 9.97
CA SER A 32 -14.55 13.98 8.89
C SER A 32 -14.64 13.19 7.58
N ASN A 33 -14.50 13.87 6.44
CA ASN A 33 -14.55 13.24 5.13
C ASN A 33 -13.27 12.42 4.85
N PRO A 34 -13.34 11.09 4.67
CA PRO A 34 -12.16 10.26 4.42
C PRO A 34 -11.73 10.20 2.94
N GLU A 35 -12.43 10.89 2.01
CA GLU A 35 -12.28 10.69 0.57
C GLU A 35 -10.84 10.88 0.05
N SER A 36 -10.06 11.78 0.67
CA SER A 36 -8.63 11.96 0.35
C SER A 36 -7.81 10.75 0.78
N THR A 37 -8.05 10.24 1.99
CA THR A 37 -7.38 9.07 2.56
C THR A 37 -7.75 7.79 1.80
N GLU A 38 -8.99 7.67 1.32
CA GLU A 38 -9.42 6.57 0.45
C GLU A 38 -8.67 6.55 -0.88
N LYS A 39 -8.47 7.72 -1.50
CA LYS A 39 -7.68 7.85 -2.74
C LYS A 39 -6.23 7.44 -2.51
N GLU A 40 -5.63 7.86 -1.41
CA GLU A 40 -4.27 7.47 -1.04
C GLU A 40 -4.15 5.95 -0.78
N LEU A 41 -5.12 5.36 -0.08
CA LEU A 41 -5.18 3.90 0.12
C LEU A 41 -5.26 3.14 -1.21
N ALA A 42 -6.13 3.57 -2.13
CA ALA A 42 -6.25 2.97 -3.45
C ALA A 42 -4.95 3.08 -4.27
N GLN A 43 -4.23 4.20 -4.13
CA GLN A 43 -2.92 4.37 -4.77
C GLN A 43 -1.85 3.45 -4.16
N LEU A 44 -1.85 3.25 -2.84
CA LEU A 44 -0.95 2.30 -2.17
C LEU A 44 -1.23 0.87 -2.63
N GLU A 45 -2.50 0.47 -2.72
CA GLU A 45 -2.90 -0.85 -3.21
C GLU A 45 -2.46 -1.09 -4.65
N SER A 46 -2.61 -0.09 -5.52
CA SER A 46 -2.15 -0.16 -6.91
C SER A 46 -0.63 -0.36 -6.98
N GLN A 47 0.15 0.39 -6.20
CA GLN A 47 1.61 0.26 -6.15
C GLN A 47 2.06 -1.11 -5.60
N ILE A 48 1.41 -1.60 -4.55
CA ILE A 48 1.69 -2.94 -3.99
C ILE A 48 1.41 -4.03 -5.04
N SER A 49 0.32 -3.90 -5.79
CA SER A 49 -0.04 -4.83 -6.86
C SER A 49 1.01 -4.86 -7.97
N GLU A 50 1.46 -3.69 -8.42
CA GLU A 50 2.48 -3.56 -9.45
C GLU A 50 3.82 -4.17 -9.00
N LEU A 51 4.27 -3.87 -7.77
CA LEU A 51 5.50 -4.46 -7.23
C LEU A 51 5.38 -5.97 -7.05
N ARG A 52 4.21 -6.50 -6.73
CA ARG A 52 3.96 -7.95 -6.66
C ARG A 52 4.06 -8.61 -8.04
N GLN A 53 3.58 -7.94 -9.09
CA GLN A 53 3.76 -8.43 -10.46
C GLN A 53 5.24 -8.47 -10.83
N GLN A 54 5.97 -7.36 -10.59
CA GLN A 54 7.41 -7.29 -10.83
C GLN A 54 8.18 -8.37 -10.04
N LEU A 55 7.79 -8.62 -8.78
CA LEU A 55 8.38 -9.68 -7.94
C LEU A 55 8.10 -11.08 -8.52
N ALA A 56 6.88 -11.32 -8.99
CA ALA A 56 6.51 -12.59 -9.60
C ALA A 56 7.29 -12.83 -10.90
N ASP A 57 7.50 -11.81 -11.71
CA ASP A 57 8.28 -11.90 -12.94
C ASP A 57 9.77 -12.09 -12.65
N ALA A 58 10.31 -11.37 -11.66
CA ALA A 58 11.69 -11.53 -11.20
C ALA A 58 11.99 -12.92 -10.59
N LYS A 59 10.97 -13.61 -10.04
CA LYS A 59 11.10 -14.98 -9.53
C LYS A 59 10.96 -16.08 -10.61
N LYS A 60 10.49 -15.72 -11.81
CA LYS A 60 10.32 -16.65 -12.94
C LYS A 60 11.52 -16.66 -13.90
N SER A 61 12.35 -15.60 -13.88
CA SER A 61 13.66 -15.57 -14.58
C SER A 61 14.74 -16.28 -13.77
#